data_AF-A0A4Z1HQK8-F1
#
_entry.id   AF-A0A4Z1HQK8-F1
#
_cell.length_a   1.000
_cell.length_b   1.000
_cell.length_c   1.000
_cell.angle_alpha   90.00
_cell.angle_beta   90.00
_cell.angle_gamma   90.00
#
_symmetry.space_group_name_H-M   'P 1'
#
loop_
_entity.id
_entity.type
_entity.pdbx_description
1 polymer ?
#
loop_
_entity_poly.entity_id
_entity_poly.type
_entity_poly.pdbx_seq_one_letter_code
_entity_poly.pdbx_strand_id
1 'polypeptide(L)'
;MKVVDIYSTCQVIDTKKLPGFFSRYPAAISVGATDVENALSAIALEASQPDSRERRRALIRQSNAYGDPFSICHCSAELERLVLLASIIEVMWIHDEELDHGAACREHSALAEVLKIDVQPSDFTSKNVRQSALATVLRKAIDLDPEKAPRMIETLQDYLANFDIRDDDFDRMEEYMPYRVANCGYWQVLEKLDLYKDIC
;
A
#
# COMPACT_ATOMS: atom_id res chain seq x y z
N MET A 1 -20.51 15.99 12.66
CA MET A 1 -19.81 14.72 12.99
C MET A 1 -20.82 13.73 13.55
N LYS A 2 -21.16 12.69 12.80
CA LYS A 2 -21.85 11.53 13.38
C LYS A 2 -20.78 10.68 14.06
N VAL A 3 -20.96 10.39 15.34
CA VAL A 3 -20.12 9.42 16.05
C VAL A 3 -20.48 8.05 15.48
N VAL A 4 -19.58 7.52 14.65
CA VAL A 4 -19.69 6.16 14.12
C VAL A 4 -19.24 5.23 15.24
N ASP A 5 -20.12 4.35 15.69
CA ASP A 5 -19.80 3.35 16.69
C ASP A 5 -18.71 2.43 16.13
N ILE A 6 -17.58 2.29 16.83
CA ILE A 6 -16.38 1.59 16.33
C ILE A 6 -16.70 0.15 15.89
N TYR A 7 -17.73 -0.45 16.48
CA TYR A 7 -18.21 -1.80 16.15
C TYR A 7 -18.94 -1.91 14.80
N SER A 8 -19.23 -0.80 14.13
CA SER A 8 -19.85 -0.81 12.80
C SER A 8 -18.85 -0.94 11.65
N THR A 9 -17.56 -0.66 11.89
CA THR A 9 -16.49 -0.69 10.88
C THR A 9 -15.45 -1.78 11.15
N CYS A 10 -15.26 -2.22 12.39
CA CYS A 10 -14.32 -3.28 12.72
C CYS A 10 -14.84 -4.32 13.73
N GLN A 11 -14.20 -5.49 13.74
CA GLN A 11 -14.42 -6.59 14.69
C GLN A 11 -13.16 -6.82 15.51
N VAL A 12 -13.31 -7.00 16.82
CA VAL A 12 -12.18 -7.24 17.72
C VAL A 12 -11.59 -8.63 17.49
N ILE A 13 -10.26 -8.72 17.41
CA ILE A 13 -9.51 -9.97 17.32
C ILE A 13 -9.25 -10.51 18.74
N ASP A 14 -9.44 -11.81 18.95
CA ASP A 14 -9.07 -12.45 20.21
C ASP A 14 -7.53 -12.60 20.33
N THR A 15 -6.92 -11.71 21.12
CA THR A 15 -5.48 -11.68 21.37
C THR A 15 -5.05 -12.38 22.66
N LYS A 16 -5.95 -13.11 23.34
CA LYS A 16 -5.67 -13.76 24.64
C LYS A 16 -4.51 -14.75 24.62
N LYS A 17 -4.15 -15.30 23.46
CA LYS A 17 -3.00 -16.20 23.30
C LYS A 17 -1.65 -15.48 23.28
N LEU A 18 -1.64 -14.16 23.04
CA LEU A 18 -0.44 -13.32 22.98
C LEU A 18 -0.60 -12.03 23.83
N PRO A 19 -0.97 -12.15 25.12
CA PRO A 19 -1.36 -11.00 25.94
C PRO A 19 -0.21 -10.00 26.15
N GLY A 20 1.05 -10.45 26.09
CA GLY A 20 2.23 -9.59 26.22
C GLY A 20 2.34 -8.52 25.12
N PHE A 21 1.81 -8.78 23.91
CA PHE A 21 1.91 -7.87 22.77
C PHE A 21 0.68 -6.97 22.60
N PHE A 22 -0.49 -7.42 23.08
CA PHE A 22 -1.78 -6.76 22.80
C PHE A 22 -2.54 -6.32 24.06
N SER A 23 -1.93 -6.43 25.25
CA SER A 23 -2.55 -6.02 26.52
C SER A 23 -2.86 -4.52 26.61
N ARG A 24 -2.13 -3.68 25.84
CA ARG A 24 -2.28 -2.22 25.88
C ARG A 24 -3.09 -1.66 24.72
N TYR A 25 -3.09 -2.34 23.57
CA TYR A 25 -3.79 -1.92 22.37
C TYR A 25 -4.56 -3.12 21.82
N PRO A 26 -5.89 -3.16 21.98
CA PRO A 26 -6.73 -4.20 21.39
C PRO A 26 -6.54 -4.23 19.87
N ALA A 27 -6.45 -5.42 19.31
CA ALA A 27 -6.41 -5.59 17.85
C ALA A 27 -7.83 -5.76 17.30
N ALA A 28 -8.07 -5.22 16.12
CA ALA A 28 -9.32 -5.37 15.40
C ALA A 28 -9.04 -5.53 13.90
N ILE A 29 -10.04 -6.00 13.16
CA ILE A 29 -10.00 -6.18 11.72
C ILE A 29 -11.23 -5.51 11.10
N SER A 30 -11.09 -4.90 9.92
CA SER A 30 -12.22 -4.31 9.20
C SER A 30 -13.32 -5.35 8.94
N VAL A 31 -14.59 -4.94 9.05
CA VAL A 31 -15.73 -5.79 8.66
C VAL A 31 -15.71 -6.12 7.16
N GLY A 32 -15.03 -5.32 6.34
CA GLY A 32 -14.86 -5.53 4.90
C GLY A 32 -13.56 -6.22 4.50
N ALA A 33 -12.91 -6.94 5.42
CA ALA A 33 -11.62 -7.59 5.14
C ALA A 33 -11.64 -8.51 3.92
N THR A 34 -12.73 -9.25 3.69
CA THR A 34 -12.88 -10.09 2.50
C THR A 34 -12.86 -9.29 1.20
N ASP A 35 -13.43 -8.08 1.18
CA ASP A 35 -13.41 -7.22 0.00
C ASP A 35 -12.00 -6.67 -0.27
N VAL A 36 -11.26 -6.35 0.80
CA VAL A 36 -9.85 -5.94 0.72
C VAL A 36 -9.00 -7.09 0.18
N GLU A 37 -9.13 -8.30 0.73
CA GLU A 37 -8.43 -9.51 0.27
C GLU A 37 -8.71 -9.82 -1.21
N ASN A 38 -9.96 -9.70 -1.64
CA ASN A 38 -10.37 -9.91 -3.04
C ASN A 38 -9.73 -8.86 -3.97
N ALA A 39 -9.72 -7.58 -3.55
CA ALA A 39 -9.11 -6.52 -4.33
C ALA A 39 -7.59 -6.71 -4.44
N LEU A 40 -6.92 -7.05 -3.34
CA LEU A 40 -5.49 -7.35 -3.32
C LEU A 40 -5.16 -8.54 -4.23
N SER A 41 -5.99 -9.59 -4.23
CA SER A 41 -5.84 -10.75 -5.12
C SER A 41 -5.97 -10.37 -6.59
N ALA A 42 -6.92 -9.50 -6.93
CA ALA A 42 -7.05 -8.97 -8.29
C ALA A 42 -5.80 -8.18 -8.70
N ILE A 43 -5.32 -7.28 -7.84
CA ILE A 43 -4.10 -6.50 -8.08
C ILE A 43 -2.87 -7.40 -8.25
N ALA A 44 -2.75 -8.46 -7.45
CA ALA A 44 -1.66 -9.43 -7.59
C ALA A 44 -1.64 -10.05 -8.99
N LEU A 45 -2.80 -10.30 -9.60
CA LEU A 45 -2.89 -10.84 -10.96
C LEU A 45 -2.68 -9.78 -12.04
N GLU A 46 -3.22 -8.58 -11.85
CA GLU A 46 -3.17 -7.47 -12.82
C GLU A 46 -1.79 -6.81 -12.90
N ALA A 47 -1.10 -6.67 -11.76
CA ALA A 47 0.17 -5.93 -11.65
C ALA A 47 1.42 -6.81 -11.78
N SER A 48 1.28 -8.10 -12.11
CA SER A 48 2.41 -9.03 -12.22
C SER A 48 2.31 -9.92 -13.45
N GLN A 49 3.42 -10.52 -13.87
CA GLN A 49 3.41 -11.51 -14.95
C GLN A 49 2.98 -12.90 -14.46
N PRO A 50 2.39 -13.75 -15.32
CA PRO A 50 2.15 -15.15 -14.99
C PRO A 50 3.43 -15.87 -14.53
N ASP A 51 3.28 -16.71 -13.50
CA ASP A 51 4.33 -17.54 -12.89
C ASP A 51 5.55 -16.79 -12.32
N SER A 52 5.46 -15.46 -12.22
CA SER A 52 6.55 -14.64 -11.73
C SER A 52 6.78 -14.77 -10.23
N ARG A 53 7.93 -14.28 -9.75
CA ARG A 53 8.28 -14.35 -8.32
C ARG A 53 7.40 -13.41 -7.52
N GLU A 54 7.18 -12.21 -8.02
CA GLU A 54 6.37 -11.17 -7.41
C GLU A 54 4.89 -11.56 -7.32
N ARG A 55 4.33 -12.22 -8.35
CA ARG A 55 2.97 -12.77 -8.28
C ARG A 55 2.83 -13.77 -7.13
N ARG A 56 3.76 -14.72 -7.05
CA ARG A 56 3.77 -15.73 -5.99
C ARG A 56 3.88 -15.10 -4.60
N ARG A 57 4.75 -14.09 -4.43
CA ARG A 57 4.89 -13.37 -3.14
C ARG A 57 3.61 -12.63 -2.76
N ALA A 58 2.97 -11.94 -3.69
CA ALA A 58 1.71 -11.24 -3.46
C ALA A 58 0.59 -12.21 -3.02
N LEU A 59 0.40 -13.30 -3.76
CA LEU A 59 -0.60 -14.32 -3.40
C LEU A 59 -0.30 -15.00 -2.05
N ILE A 60 0.98 -15.21 -1.70
CA ILE A 60 1.35 -15.73 -0.38
C ILE A 60 0.96 -14.74 0.73
N ARG A 61 1.23 -13.43 0.58
CA ARG A 61 0.83 -12.41 1.57
C ARG A 61 -0.68 -12.44 1.83
N GLN A 62 -1.45 -12.65 0.78
CA GLN A 62 -2.93 -12.66 0.81
C GLN A 62 -3.51 -14.00 1.27
N SER A 63 -2.71 -15.07 1.31
CA SER A 63 -3.16 -16.40 1.75
C SER A 63 -3.28 -16.56 3.27
N ASN A 64 -3.03 -15.50 4.04
CA ASN A 64 -3.08 -15.56 5.49
C ASN A 64 -4.54 -15.69 5.99
N ALA A 65 -4.85 -16.84 6.60
CA ALA A 65 -6.19 -17.12 7.14
C ALA A 65 -6.64 -16.21 8.31
N TYR A 66 -5.74 -15.36 8.82
CA TYR A 66 -6.03 -14.44 9.93
C TYR A 66 -6.24 -12.99 9.48
N GLY A 67 -6.38 -12.76 8.18
CA GLY A 67 -6.61 -11.44 7.59
C GLY A 67 -5.35 -10.79 7.03
N ASP A 68 -5.57 -9.80 6.17
CA ASP A 68 -4.51 -9.01 5.57
C ASP A 68 -4.03 -7.85 6.49
N PRO A 69 -2.78 -7.38 6.33
CA PRO A 69 -2.25 -6.30 7.14
C PRO A 69 -3.05 -5.00 7.06
N PHE A 70 -3.63 -4.65 5.91
CA PHE A 70 -4.34 -3.40 5.72
C PHE A 70 -5.65 -3.39 6.51
N SER A 71 -6.41 -4.48 6.44
CA SER A 71 -7.67 -4.64 7.19
C SER A 71 -7.47 -4.63 8.70
N ILE A 72 -6.31 -5.04 9.20
CA ILE A 72 -5.98 -4.99 10.63
C ILE A 72 -5.51 -3.58 11.02
N CYS A 73 -4.56 -3.03 10.27
CA CYS A 73 -3.93 -1.74 10.59
C CYS A 73 -4.84 -0.53 10.37
N HIS A 74 -5.82 -0.64 9.47
CA HIS A 74 -6.78 0.40 9.13
C HIS A 74 -8.22 -0.08 9.31
N CYS A 75 -8.45 -0.88 10.35
CA CYS A 75 -9.73 -1.54 10.57
C CYS A 75 -10.93 -0.58 10.66
N SER A 76 -10.73 0.66 11.10
CA SER A 76 -11.79 1.69 11.19
C SER A 76 -12.05 2.44 9.88
N ALA A 77 -11.27 2.20 8.82
CA ALA A 77 -11.39 2.91 7.57
C ALA A 77 -12.68 2.62 6.81
N GLU A 78 -13.17 3.63 6.10
CA GLU A 78 -14.22 3.44 5.10
C GLU A 78 -13.75 2.41 4.08
N LEU A 79 -14.59 1.41 3.79
CA LEU A 79 -14.18 0.25 3.01
C LEU A 79 -13.66 0.60 1.61
N GLU A 80 -14.38 1.46 0.88
CA GLU A 80 -14.00 1.86 -0.49
C GLU A 80 -12.63 2.54 -0.50
N ARG A 81 -12.39 3.38 0.49
CA ARG A 81 -11.13 4.08 0.75
C ARG A 81 -9.99 3.11 1.08
N LEU A 82 -10.27 2.12 1.94
CA LEU A 82 -9.33 1.08 2.34
C LEU A 82 -8.92 0.19 1.16
N VAL A 83 -9.88 -0.22 0.34
CA VAL A 83 -9.64 -1.03 -0.86
C VAL A 83 -8.69 -0.32 -1.82
N LEU A 84 -8.90 0.98 -2.08
CA LEU A 84 -8.04 1.75 -2.98
C LEU A 84 -6.64 1.94 -2.41
N LEU A 85 -6.52 2.27 -1.13
CA LEU A 85 -5.22 2.40 -0.45
C LEU A 85 -4.42 1.09 -0.51
N ALA A 86 -5.05 -0.01 -0.09
CA ALA A 86 -4.44 -1.34 -0.08
C ALA A 86 -4.00 -1.74 -1.49
N SER A 87 -4.84 -1.46 -2.50
CA SER A 87 -4.53 -1.74 -3.91
C SER A 87 -3.32 -0.92 -4.42
N ILE A 88 -3.25 0.37 -4.12
CA ILE A 88 -2.10 1.22 -4.51
C ILE A 88 -0.81 0.66 -3.89
N ILE A 89 -0.83 0.38 -2.58
CA ILE A 89 0.35 -0.10 -1.86
C ILE A 89 0.76 -1.49 -2.34
N GLU A 90 -0.19 -2.38 -2.64
CA GLU A 90 0.12 -3.71 -3.16
C GLU A 90 0.82 -3.62 -4.52
N VAL A 91 0.43 -2.67 -5.39
CA VAL A 91 1.20 -2.42 -6.64
C VAL A 91 2.63 -1.99 -6.31
N MET A 92 2.83 -1.11 -5.32
CA MET A 92 4.17 -0.70 -4.89
C MET A 92 4.99 -1.87 -4.31
N TRP A 93 4.36 -2.77 -3.54
CA TRP A 93 5.01 -3.96 -2.99
C TRP A 93 5.29 -5.04 -4.04
N ILE A 94 4.53 -5.08 -5.14
CA ILE A 94 4.80 -5.94 -6.31
C ILE A 94 5.92 -5.34 -7.18
N HIS A 95 6.09 -4.01 -7.12
CA HIS A 95 7.15 -3.29 -7.81
C HIS A 95 8.51 -3.44 -7.12
N ASP A 96 8.51 -3.61 -5.80
CA ASP A 96 9.69 -3.88 -4.97
C ASP A 96 10.31 -5.26 -5.30
N GLU A 97 11.08 -5.28 -6.40
CA GLU A 97 11.87 -6.41 -6.86
C GLU A 97 13.34 -6.27 -6.42
N GLU A 98 13.98 -7.41 -6.12
CA GLU A 98 15.42 -7.49 -5.91
C GLU A 98 16.16 -7.33 -7.25
N LEU A 99 16.22 -6.08 -7.73
CA LEU A 99 16.97 -5.66 -8.91
C LEU A 99 18.30 -5.02 -8.49
N ASP A 100 19.27 -4.96 -9.40
CA ASP A 100 20.41 -4.07 -9.19
C ASP A 100 19.91 -2.61 -9.09
N HIS A 101 20.60 -1.79 -8.29
CA HIS A 101 20.18 -0.42 -8.00
C HIS A 101 19.87 0.41 -9.27
N GLY A 102 20.67 0.23 -10.34
CA GLY A 102 20.45 0.92 -11.61
C GLY A 102 19.16 0.49 -12.33
N ALA A 103 18.84 -0.81 -12.31
CA ALA A 103 17.57 -1.33 -12.81
C ALA A 103 16.38 -0.88 -11.94
N ALA A 104 16.51 -0.94 -10.61
CA ALA A 104 15.49 -0.45 -9.69
C ALA A 104 15.15 1.03 -9.95
N CYS A 105 16.16 1.90 -10.10
CA CYS A 105 15.95 3.32 -10.39
C CYS A 105 15.19 3.57 -11.72
N ARG A 106 15.47 2.76 -12.76
CA ARG A 106 14.75 2.85 -14.04
C ARG A 106 13.30 2.41 -13.91
N GLU A 107 13.05 1.34 -13.18
CA GLU A 107 11.70 0.85 -12.92
C GLU A 107 10.90 1.84 -12.04
N HIS A 108 11.51 2.43 -11.00
CA HIS A 108 10.89 3.51 -10.21
C HIS A 108 10.54 4.72 -11.08
N SER A 109 11.48 5.14 -11.93
CA SER A 109 11.27 6.26 -12.86
C SER A 109 10.12 5.97 -13.83
N ALA A 110 10.03 4.73 -14.33
CA ALA A 110 8.91 4.32 -15.17
C ALA A 110 7.59 4.37 -14.38
N LEU A 111 7.52 3.77 -13.19
CA LEU A 111 6.30 3.78 -12.39
C LEU A 111 5.86 5.20 -11.99
N ALA A 112 6.80 6.12 -11.76
CA ALA A 112 6.50 7.51 -11.44
C ALA A 112 5.79 8.26 -12.59
N GLU A 113 5.90 7.81 -13.85
CA GLU A 113 5.26 8.46 -15.01
C GLU A 113 3.72 8.48 -14.93
N VAL A 114 3.12 7.52 -14.19
CA VAL A 114 1.67 7.44 -13.99
C VAL A 114 1.17 8.21 -12.76
N LEU A 115 2.07 8.72 -11.91
CA LEU A 115 1.72 9.49 -10.73
C LEU A 115 1.35 10.94 -11.11
N LYS A 116 0.20 11.12 -11.75
CA LYS A 116 -0.32 12.42 -12.23
C LYS A 116 -1.80 12.57 -11.93
N ILE A 117 -2.25 13.79 -11.62
CA ILE A 117 -3.64 14.07 -11.22
C ILE A 117 -4.63 13.83 -12.37
N ASP A 118 -4.18 14.06 -13.59
CA ASP A 118 -4.91 13.92 -14.84
C ASP A 118 -4.67 12.56 -15.52
N VAL A 119 -4.09 11.59 -14.80
CA VAL A 119 -3.87 10.24 -15.35
C VAL A 119 -5.18 9.67 -15.88
N GLN A 120 -5.15 9.17 -17.12
CA GLN A 120 -6.24 8.46 -17.76
C GLN A 120 -5.73 7.09 -18.22
N PRO A 121 -6.27 5.97 -17.71
CA PRO A 121 -5.82 4.64 -18.11
C PRO A 121 -5.94 4.37 -19.61
N SER A 122 -6.90 5.00 -20.30
CA SER A 122 -7.12 4.86 -21.74
C SER A 122 -6.08 5.56 -22.60
N ASP A 123 -5.49 6.63 -22.10
CA ASP A 123 -4.65 7.55 -22.88
C ASP A 123 -3.16 7.21 -22.72
N PHE A 124 -2.86 6.28 -21.82
CA PHE A 124 -1.52 5.92 -21.42
C PHE A 124 -1.05 4.63 -22.10
N THR A 125 0.06 4.70 -22.82
CA THR A 125 0.74 3.50 -23.34
C THR A 125 1.67 2.94 -22.26
N SER A 126 1.17 1.95 -21.52
CA SER A 126 1.95 1.32 -20.46
C SER A 126 3.15 0.57 -20.98
N LYS A 127 4.31 0.82 -20.35
CA LYS A 127 5.57 0.11 -20.56
C LYS A 127 5.56 -1.24 -19.84
N ASN A 128 4.82 -1.36 -18.73
CA ASN A 128 4.65 -2.60 -17.99
C ASN A 128 3.26 -2.71 -17.36
N VAL A 129 2.91 -3.92 -16.90
CA VAL A 129 1.60 -4.22 -16.31
C VAL A 129 1.32 -3.45 -15.01
N ARG A 130 2.37 -3.09 -14.25
CA ARG A 130 2.25 -2.33 -13.00
C ARG A 130 1.76 -0.91 -13.25
N GLN A 131 2.26 -0.26 -14.29
CA GLN A 131 1.78 1.07 -14.66
C GLN A 131 0.29 1.05 -15.02
N SER A 132 -0.18 0.05 -15.78
CA SER A 132 -1.60 -0.09 -16.13
C SER A 132 -2.47 -0.28 -14.88
N ALA A 133 -2.06 -1.16 -13.98
CA ALA A 133 -2.77 -1.42 -12.73
C ALA A 133 -2.80 -0.15 -11.86
N LEU A 134 -1.65 0.49 -11.66
CA LEU A 134 -1.52 1.70 -10.85
C LEU A 134 -2.34 2.86 -11.42
N ALA A 135 -2.28 3.12 -12.72
CA ALA A 135 -3.07 4.16 -13.37
C ALA A 135 -4.58 3.95 -13.16
N THR A 136 -5.04 2.70 -13.24
CA THR A 136 -6.46 2.34 -13.04
C THR A 136 -6.90 2.61 -11.60
N VAL A 137 -6.11 2.19 -10.60
CA VAL A 137 -6.46 2.40 -9.20
C VAL A 137 -6.33 3.87 -8.81
N LEU A 138 -5.30 4.57 -9.31
CA LEU A 138 -5.13 6.01 -9.07
C LEU A 138 -6.30 6.81 -9.62
N ARG A 139 -6.75 6.53 -10.85
CA ARG A 139 -7.94 7.20 -11.41
C ARG A 139 -9.14 7.08 -10.49
N LYS A 140 -9.43 5.86 -10.00
CA LYS A 140 -10.51 5.62 -9.03
C LYS A 140 -10.32 6.40 -7.73
N ALA A 141 -9.10 6.44 -7.18
CA ALA A 141 -8.80 7.19 -5.97
C ALA A 141 -8.92 8.71 -6.15
N ILE A 142 -8.53 9.24 -7.30
CA ILE A 142 -8.67 10.66 -7.63
C ILE A 142 -10.16 11.01 -7.84
N ASP A 143 -10.93 10.13 -8.48
CA ASP A 143 -12.36 10.35 -8.69
C ASP A 143 -13.15 10.29 -7.36
N LEU A 144 -12.71 9.44 -6.42
CA LEU A 144 -13.30 9.34 -5.10
C LEU A 144 -13.06 10.59 -4.24
N ASP A 145 -11.85 11.13 -4.28
CA ASP A 145 -11.46 12.28 -3.46
C ASP A 145 -10.51 13.24 -4.21
N PRO A 146 -11.04 14.07 -5.12
CA PRO A 146 -10.22 14.95 -5.96
C PRO A 146 -9.53 16.05 -5.14
N GLU A 147 -10.05 16.40 -3.96
CA GLU A 147 -9.47 17.41 -3.08
C GLU A 147 -8.18 16.91 -2.44
N LYS A 148 -8.17 15.65 -1.97
CA LYS A 148 -7.00 15.06 -1.29
C LYS A 148 -6.04 14.36 -2.24
N ALA A 149 -6.46 14.08 -3.47
CA ALA A 149 -5.67 13.41 -4.49
C ALA A 149 -4.29 14.06 -4.80
N PRO A 150 -4.14 15.39 -4.89
CA PRO A 150 -2.83 16.01 -5.15
C PRO A 150 -1.79 15.64 -4.09
N ARG A 151 -2.20 15.63 -2.82
CA ARG A 151 -1.32 15.28 -1.70
C ARG A 151 -0.96 13.80 -1.70
N MET A 152 -1.91 12.94 -2.08
CA MET A 152 -1.65 11.52 -2.27
C MET A 152 -0.58 11.30 -3.34
N ILE A 153 -0.74 11.95 -4.50
CA ILE A 153 0.20 11.81 -5.61
C ILE A 153 1.58 12.33 -5.23
N GLU A 154 1.69 13.49 -4.58
CA GLU A 154 2.95 14.04 -4.07
C GLU A 154 3.64 13.05 -3.12
N THR A 155 2.87 12.43 -2.21
CA THR A 155 3.41 11.43 -1.27
C THR A 155 3.96 10.20 -1.99
N LEU A 156 3.27 9.71 -3.03
CA LEU A 156 3.73 8.57 -3.83
C LEU A 156 4.96 8.93 -4.69
N GLN A 157 5.01 10.15 -5.21
CA GLN A 157 6.17 10.66 -5.95
C GLN A 157 7.39 10.75 -5.04
N ASP A 158 7.22 11.34 -3.84
CA ASP A 158 8.24 11.41 -2.82
C ASP A 158 8.72 10.01 -2.40
N TYR A 159 7.79 9.05 -2.25
CA TYR A 159 8.14 7.68 -1.94
C TYR A 159 9.05 7.07 -3.01
N LEU A 160 8.64 7.09 -4.29
CA LEU A 160 9.46 6.52 -5.37
C LEU A 160 10.79 7.28 -5.58
N ALA A 161 10.81 8.58 -5.29
CA ALA A 161 12.02 9.39 -5.40
C ALA A 161 13.03 9.15 -4.28
N ASN A 162 12.62 8.55 -3.16
CA ASN A 162 13.48 8.31 -1.99
C ASN A 162 13.66 6.82 -1.66
N PHE A 163 12.85 5.92 -2.24
CA PHE A 163 12.95 4.49 -2.04
C PHE A 163 14.14 3.91 -2.81
N ASP A 164 14.94 3.07 -2.13
CA ASP A 164 16.14 2.40 -2.66
C ASP A 164 17.13 3.30 -3.42
N ILE A 165 17.20 4.59 -3.07
CA ILE A 165 18.14 5.54 -3.68
C ILE A 165 19.59 5.38 -3.21
N ARG A 166 19.84 4.52 -2.22
CA ARG A 166 21.17 4.26 -1.64
C ARG A 166 21.46 2.76 -1.74
N ASP A 167 22.63 2.45 -2.29
CA ASP A 167 23.21 1.10 -2.38
C ASP A 167 24.35 0.97 -1.35
N ASP A 168 24.07 1.39 -0.12
CA ASP A 168 25.08 1.41 0.94
C ASP A 168 25.06 0.08 1.70
N ASP A 169 26.25 -0.49 1.90
CA ASP A 169 26.46 -1.53 2.90
C ASP A 169 26.53 -0.89 4.29
N PHE A 170 25.64 -1.30 5.19
CA PHE A 170 25.60 -0.77 6.56
C PHE A 170 26.32 -1.72 7.52
N ASP A 171 27.46 -1.29 8.04
CA ASP A 171 28.20 -2.05 9.06
C ASP A 171 27.66 -1.86 10.48
N ARG A 172 26.79 -0.85 10.68
CA ARG A 172 26.30 -0.42 11.99
C ARG A 172 24.81 -0.16 12.02
N MET A 173 24.15 -0.57 13.11
CA MET A 173 22.72 -0.35 13.31
C MET A 173 22.37 1.14 13.37
N GLU A 174 23.25 2.00 13.89
CA GLU A 174 23.00 3.45 13.98
C GLU A 174 22.87 4.11 12.60
N GLU A 175 23.51 3.52 11.58
CA GLU A 175 23.50 3.99 10.19
C GLU A 175 22.36 3.35 9.40
N TYR A 176 22.10 2.06 9.66
CA TYR A 176 21.01 1.31 9.05
C TYR A 176 19.62 1.78 9.49
N MET A 177 19.43 2.09 10.79
CA MET A 177 18.09 2.39 11.32
C MET A 177 17.43 3.62 10.68
N PRO A 178 18.10 4.78 10.54
CA PRO A 178 17.53 5.93 9.84
C PRO A 178 17.17 5.63 8.38
N TYR A 179 18.01 4.85 7.69
CA TYR A 179 17.74 4.39 6.34
C TYR A 179 16.50 3.48 6.30
N ARG A 180 16.43 2.48 7.17
CA ARG A 180 15.34 1.50 7.16
C ARG A 180 14.00 2.10 7.57
N VAL A 181 13.98 3.12 8.44
CA VAL A 181 12.74 3.84 8.79
C VAL A 181 12.16 4.57 7.58
N ALA A 182 13.01 5.12 6.70
CA ALA A 182 12.55 5.71 5.45
C ALA A 182 12.11 4.62 4.44
N ASN A 183 12.92 3.56 4.28
CA ASN A 183 12.71 2.51 3.27
C ASN A 183 11.74 1.39 3.69
N CYS A 184 11.21 1.37 4.91
CA CYS A 184 10.19 0.38 5.26
C CYS A 184 8.83 0.68 4.62
N GLY A 185 8.66 1.86 4.01
CA GLY A 185 7.50 2.30 3.22
C GLY A 185 6.20 2.49 3.98
N TYR A 186 6.03 1.76 5.09
CA TYR A 186 4.85 1.77 5.94
C TYR A 186 4.59 3.16 6.53
N TRP A 187 5.62 3.85 7.03
CA TRP A 187 5.45 5.16 7.67
C TRP A 187 5.22 6.30 6.68
N GLN A 188 5.92 6.29 5.54
CA GLN A 188 5.83 7.37 4.55
C GLN A 188 4.54 7.33 3.75
N VAL A 189 4.07 6.14 3.35
CA VAL A 189 2.85 6.01 2.56
C VAL A 189 1.60 6.05 3.44
N LEU A 190 1.59 5.44 4.63
CA LEU A 190 0.34 5.37 5.42
C LEU A 190 0.08 6.60 6.31
N GLU A 191 1.12 7.26 6.83
CA GLU A 191 0.93 8.45 7.70
C GLU A 191 0.69 9.74 6.90
N LYS A 192 1.28 9.86 5.69
CA LYS A 192 1.25 11.08 4.88
C LYS A 192 0.19 11.09 3.79
N LEU A 193 -0.45 9.95 3.50
CA LEU A 193 -1.67 9.94 2.69
C LEU A 193 -2.81 10.58 3.49
N ASP A 194 -2.86 11.93 3.46
CA ASP A 194 -3.87 12.78 4.09
C ASP A 194 -5.31 12.45 3.64
N LEU A 195 -5.49 11.60 2.62
CA LEU A 195 -6.77 10.99 2.25
C LEU A 195 -7.50 10.39 3.47
N TYR A 196 -6.74 9.99 4.50
CA TYR A 196 -7.23 9.13 5.58
C TYR A 196 -6.98 9.65 7.01
N LYS A 197 -6.45 10.87 7.21
CA LYS A 197 -6.25 11.43 8.56
C LYS A 197 -7.56 11.72 9.32
N ASP A 198 -8.69 11.79 8.63
CA ASP A 198 -10.02 12.00 9.24
C ASP A 198 -10.73 10.69 9.64
N ILE A 199 -10.02 9.55 9.62
CA ILE A 199 -10.56 8.20 9.88
C ILE A 199 -10.25 7.70 11.31
N CYS A 200 -9.46 8.44 12.09
CA CYS A 200 -9.16 8.15 13.49
C CYS A 200 -9.63 9.28 14.41
#